data_AF-A0A6S7H4R2-F1
#
_entry.id   AF-A0A6S7H4R2-F1
#
_cell.length_a   1.000
_cell.length_b   1.000
_cell.length_c   1.000
_cell.angle_alpha   90.00
_cell.angle_beta   90.00
_cell.angle_gamma   90.00
#
_symmetry.space_group_name_H-M   'P 1'
#
loop_
_entity.id
_entity.type
_entity.pdbx_description
1 polymer ?
#
loop_
_entity_poly.entity_id
_entity_poly.type
_entity_poly.pdbx_seq_one_letter_code
_entity_poly.pdbx_strand_id
1 'polypeptide(L)'
;MLPKCLGDKIEKVQKRAFRIIYPTTDYEDALNIAKCKRLDDRRQELCAKTVKKILNRAHLNRLLPPLREESHELDLRNNSNLTLTKCNTERFKTSFIPAVPANFNNK
;
A
#
# COMPACT_ATOMS: atom_id res chain seq x y z
N MET A 1 1.30 -4.42 -1.47
CA MET A 1 -0.13 -4.38 -1.07
C MET A 1 -0.54 -5.77 -0.60
N LEU A 2 -1.75 -5.96 -0.06
CA LEU A 2 -2.31 -7.32 0.04
C LEU A 2 -3.12 -7.59 -1.22
N PRO A 3 -3.22 -8.86 -1.66
CA PRO A 3 -4.23 -9.24 -2.64
C PRO A 3 -5.61 -8.78 -2.17
N LYS A 4 -6.43 -8.27 -3.10
CA LYS A 4 -7.78 -7.75 -2.78
C LYS A 4 -8.63 -8.75 -1.99
N CYS A 5 -8.58 -10.03 -2.38
CA CYS A 5 -9.29 -11.09 -1.69
C CYS A 5 -8.90 -11.25 -0.20
N LEU A 6 -7.66 -10.95 0.16
CA LEU A 6 -7.20 -10.97 1.55
C LEU A 6 -7.58 -9.67 2.27
N GLY A 7 -7.47 -8.52 1.59
CA GLY A 7 -7.97 -7.23 2.09
C GLY A 7 -9.46 -7.32 2.48
N ASP A 8 -10.29 -7.84 1.59
CA ASP A 8 -11.73 -8.02 1.82
C ASP A 8 -12.03 -8.94 3.00
N LYS A 9 -11.24 -10.02 3.18
CA LYS A 9 -11.38 -10.92 4.33
C LYS A 9 -11.07 -10.22 5.65
N ILE A 10 -10.06 -9.36 5.68
CA ILE A 10 -9.71 -8.60 6.88
C ILE A 10 -10.75 -7.49 7.14
N GLU A 11 -11.24 -6.82 6.08
CA GLU A 11 -12.31 -5.82 6.20
C GLU A 11 -13.59 -6.43 6.80
N LYS A 12 -13.92 -7.69 6.47
CA LYS A 12 -15.03 -8.42 7.10
C LYS A 12 -14.88 -8.55 8.61
N VAL A 13 -13.67 -8.69 9.13
CA VAL A 13 -13.41 -8.73 10.58
C VAL A 13 -13.74 -7.38 11.22
N GLN A 14 -13.29 -6.27 10.61
CA GLN A 14 -13.62 -4.93 11.07
C GLN A 14 -15.14 -4.70 11.04
N LYS A 15 -15.81 -5.03 9.94
CA LYS A 15 -17.28 -4.94 9.83
C LYS A 15 -18.00 -5.72 10.92
N ARG A 16 -17.54 -6.95 11.23
CA ARG A 16 -18.15 -7.77 12.28
C ARG A 16 -17.95 -7.17 13.67
N ALA A 17 -16.76 -6.64 13.96
CA ALA A 17 -16.50 -5.95 15.22
C ALA A 17 -17.41 -4.72 15.38
N PHE A 18 -17.56 -3.93 14.31
CA PHE A 18 -18.40 -2.73 14.32
C PHE A 18 -19.87 -3.08 14.49
N ARG A 19 -20.35 -4.18 13.92
CA ARG A 19 -21.72 -4.68 14.14
C ARG A 19 -21.99 -5.12 15.58
N ILE A 20 -20.97 -5.50 16.34
CA ILE A 20 -21.10 -5.84 17.77
C ILE A 20 -21.13 -4.56 18.63
N ILE A 21 -20.24 -3.61 18.32
CA ILE A 21 -20.10 -2.36 19.09
C ILE A 21 -21.25 -1.39 18.79
N TYR A 22 -21.67 -1.29 17.53
CA TYR A 22 -22.70 -0.39 17.01
C TYR A 22 -23.80 -1.19 16.27
N PRO A 23 -24.66 -1.91 17.00
CA PRO A 23 -25.57 -2.90 16.41
C PRO A 23 -26.67 -2.31 15.52
N THR A 24 -27.04 -1.05 15.74
CA THR A 24 -28.12 -0.36 15.02
C THR A 24 -27.61 0.59 13.94
N THR A 25 -26.30 0.63 13.72
CA THR A 25 -25.65 1.63 12.87
C THR A 25 -25.08 0.95 11.63
N ASP A 26 -25.18 1.60 10.47
CA ASP A 26 -24.50 1.13 9.27
C ASP A 26 -22.97 1.21 9.44
N TYR A 27 -22.23 0.43 8.64
CA TYR A 27 -20.79 0.39 8.72
C TYR A 27 -20.12 1.75 8.50
N GLU A 28 -20.59 2.54 7.53
CA GLU A 28 -19.97 3.84 7.24
C GLU A 28 -20.23 4.86 8.36
N ASP A 29 -21.44 4.86 8.92
CA ASP A 29 -21.78 5.71 10.06
C ASP A 29 -20.98 5.28 11.32
N ALA A 30 -20.84 3.99 11.54
CA ALA A 30 -20.07 3.45 12.66
C ALA A 30 -18.57 3.79 12.52
N LEU A 31 -18.02 3.83 11.29
CA LEU A 31 -16.68 4.37 11.02
C LEU A 31 -16.56 5.82 11.44
N ASN A 32 -17.52 6.67 11.07
CA ASN A 32 -17.53 8.08 11.43
C ASN A 32 -17.63 8.29 12.95
N ILE A 33 -18.53 7.57 13.63
CA ILE A 33 -18.70 7.62 15.09
C ILE A 33 -17.41 7.18 15.79
N ALA A 34 -16.81 6.08 15.35
CA ALA A 34 -15.55 5.57 15.89
C ALA A 34 -14.32 6.37 15.47
N LYS A 35 -14.49 7.41 14.63
CA LYS A 35 -13.41 8.19 13.98
C LYS A 35 -12.37 7.28 13.32
N CYS A 36 -12.83 6.17 12.76
CA CYS A 36 -12.03 5.16 12.10
C CYS A 36 -12.20 5.29 10.58
N LYS A 37 -11.14 4.93 9.85
CA LYS A 37 -11.18 4.75 8.40
C LYS A 37 -11.37 3.27 8.07
N ARG A 38 -11.75 2.97 6.83
CA ARG A 38 -11.71 1.60 6.30
C ARG A 38 -10.30 1.03 6.43
N LEU A 39 -10.21 -0.28 6.58
CA LEU A 39 -8.92 -0.93 6.81
C LEU A 39 -8.00 -0.75 5.61
N ASP A 40 -8.55 -0.85 4.40
CA ASP A 40 -7.78 -0.69 3.16
C ASP A 40 -7.16 0.71 3.06
N ASP A 41 -7.93 1.77 3.28
CA ASP A 41 -7.45 3.16 3.25
C ASP A 41 -6.31 3.37 4.25
N ARG A 42 -6.49 2.88 5.49
CA ARG A 42 -5.46 2.94 6.53
C ARG A 42 -4.19 2.21 6.12
N ARG A 43 -4.32 1.05 5.48
CA ARG A 43 -3.18 0.27 5.01
C ARG A 43 -2.47 0.98 3.86
N GLN A 44 -3.18 1.57 2.92
CA GLN A 44 -2.59 2.34 1.83
C GLN A 44 -1.80 3.53 2.37
N GLU A 45 -2.36 4.28 3.31
CA GLU A 45 -1.67 5.36 4.01
C GLU A 45 -0.41 4.88 4.74
N LEU A 46 -0.51 3.77 5.46
CA LEU A 46 0.62 3.19 6.19
C LEU A 46 1.72 2.71 5.24
N CYS A 47 1.35 2.08 4.11
CA CYS A 47 2.29 1.66 3.09
C CYS A 47 3.04 2.87 2.51
N ALA A 48 2.33 3.93 2.12
CA ALA A 48 2.94 5.15 1.60
C ALA A 48 3.89 5.79 2.64
N LYS A 49 3.48 5.86 3.91
CA LYS A 49 4.35 6.35 5.01
C LYS A 49 5.58 5.47 5.19
N THR A 50 5.44 4.16 5.08
CA THR A 50 6.54 3.20 5.25
C THR A 50 7.54 3.32 4.12
N VAL A 51 7.08 3.40 2.87
CA VAL A 51 7.95 3.58 1.70
C VAL A 51 8.74 4.89 1.80
N LYS A 52 8.08 6.01 2.14
CA LYS A 52 8.77 7.28 2.38
C LYS A 52 9.84 7.18 3.47
N LYS A 53 9.54 6.48 4.58
CA LYS A 53 10.50 6.24 5.65
C LYS A 53 11.67 5.37 5.21
N ILE A 54 11.44 4.40 4.33
CA ILE A 54 12.49 3.56 3.76
C ILE A 54 13.40 4.41 2.88
N LEU A 55 12.84 5.16 1.92
CA LEU A 55 13.61 6.03 1.00
C LEU A 55 14.48 7.07 1.71
N ASN A 56 14.02 7.57 2.86
CA ASN A 56 14.77 8.51 3.69
C ASN A 56 15.88 7.84 4.52
N ARG A 57 16.04 6.52 4.45
CA ARG A 57 17.03 5.75 5.23
C ARG A 57 17.93 4.97 4.29
N ALA A 58 19.12 5.51 4.01
CA ALA A 58 20.09 4.93 3.07
C ALA A 58 20.31 3.41 3.20
N HIS A 59 20.40 2.87 4.43
CA HIS A 59 20.61 1.44 4.66
C HIS A 59 19.39 0.55 4.33
N LEU A 60 18.19 1.13 4.22
CA LEU A 60 16.96 0.44 3.85
C LEU A 60 16.59 0.65 2.37
N ASN A 61 17.17 1.64 1.68
CA ASN A 61 16.88 1.93 0.27
C ASN A 61 17.03 0.69 -0.61
N ARG A 62 18.02 -0.17 -0.32
CA ARG A 62 18.25 -1.46 -1.00
C ARG A 62 17.08 -2.45 -0.94
N LEU A 63 16.12 -2.27 -0.04
CA LEU A 63 14.94 -3.13 0.06
C LEU A 63 13.90 -2.79 -1.01
N LEU A 64 13.94 -1.57 -1.55
CA LEU A 64 13.07 -1.13 -2.62
C LEU A 64 13.78 -1.31 -3.97
N PRO A 65 13.02 -1.44 -5.07
CA PRO A 65 13.59 -1.33 -6.40
C PRO A 65 14.32 0.01 -6.55
N PRO A 66 15.44 0.04 -7.28
CA PRO A 66 16.20 1.29 -7.48
C PRO A 66 15.35 2.34 -8.18
N LEU A 67 15.74 3.61 -8.04
CA LEU A 67 15.15 4.68 -8.83
C LEU A 67 15.54 4.52 -10.30
N ARG A 68 14.73 5.06 -11.22
CA ARG A 68 15.03 4.97 -12.65
C ARG A 68 16.32 5.70 -13.01
N GLU A 69 16.64 6.77 -12.29
CA GLU A 69 17.90 7.53 -12.45
C GLU A 69 19.13 6.70 -12.11
N GLU A 70 19.00 5.75 -11.18
CA GLU A 70 20.09 4.84 -10.80
C GLU A 70 20.27 3.71 -11.84
N SER A 71 19.26 3.50 -12.70
CA SER A 71 19.20 2.35 -13.62
C SER A 71 19.37 2.72 -15.10
N HIS A 72 19.24 4.00 -15.44
CA HIS A 72 19.30 4.50 -16.81
C HIS A 72 20.16 5.75 -16.89
N GLU A 73 21.04 5.81 -17.89
CA GLU A 73 21.94 6.95 -18.12
C GLU A 73 21.22 8.19 -18.68
N LEU A 74 19.99 8.02 -19.18
CA LEU A 74 19.20 9.09 -19.80
C LEU A 74 18.27 9.74 -18.77
N ASP A 75 18.23 11.07 -18.77
CA ASP A 75 17.33 11.82 -17.90
C ASP A 75 15.90 11.79 -18.44
N LEU A 76 15.13 10.81 -17.98
CA LEU A 76 13.72 10.65 -18.33
C LEU A 76 12.85 11.54 -17.43
N ARG A 77 11.72 12.04 -17.96
CA ARG A 77 10.74 12.84 -17.17
C ARG A 77 10.23 12.14 -15.90
N ASN A 78 10.42 10.84 -15.77
CA ASN A 78 10.03 10.03 -14.62
C ASN A 78 11.23 9.42 -13.88
N ASN A 79 12.37 10.11 -13.88
CA ASN A 79 13.61 9.59 -13.30
C ASN A 79 13.52 9.29 -11.79
N SER A 80 12.75 10.12 -11.08
CA SER A 80 12.46 9.98 -9.64
C SER A 80 11.48 8.86 -9.30
N ASN A 81 10.98 8.12 -10.29
CA ASN A 81 10.10 6.99 -10.06
C ASN A 81 10.90 5.72 -9.76
N LEU A 82 10.34 4.86 -8.92
CA LEU A 82 10.89 3.54 -8.67
C LEU A 82 10.79 2.69 -9.93
N THR A 83 11.80 1.86 -10.18
CA THR A 83 11.77 0.87 -11.26
C THR A 83 10.69 -0.17 -11.00
N LEU A 84 9.99 -0.58 -12.08
CA LEU A 84 8.98 -1.63 -11.98
C LEU A 84 9.68 -2.98 -11.85
N THR A 85 9.31 -3.76 -10.84
CA THR A 85 9.88 -5.10 -10.64
C THR A 85 9.30 -6.08 -11.66
N LYS A 86 10.16 -6.74 -12.44
CA LYS A 86 9.74 -7.84 -13.31
C LYS A 86 9.30 -9.04 -12.46
N CYS A 87 8.03 -9.42 -12.57
CA CYS A 87 7.44 -10.48 -11.77
C CYS A 87 6.89 -11.58 -12.68
N ASN A 88 7.28 -12.84 -12.43
CA ASN A 88 6.79 -13.99 -13.21
C ASN A 88 5.53 -14.63 -12.60
N THR A 89 5.16 -14.26 -11.38
CA THR A 89 3.98 -14.81 -10.69
C THR A 89 3.10 -13.70 -10.13
N GLU A 90 1.78 -13.89 -10.19
CA GLU A 90 0.79 -12.96 -9.62
C GLU A 90 0.92 -12.82 -8.11
N ARG A 91 1.28 -13.92 -7.42
CA ARG A 91 1.55 -13.90 -5.98
C ARG A 91 2.72 -12.97 -5.65
N PHE A 92 3.82 -13.04 -6.40
CA PHE A 92 4.95 -12.14 -6.16
C PHE A 92 4.59 -10.72 -6.54
N LYS A 93 4.01 -10.47 -7.72
CA LYS A 93 3.58 -9.14 -8.20
C LYS A 93 2.70 -8.38 -7.22
N THR A 94 1.82 -9.08 -6.50
CA THR A 94 0.91 -8.49 -5.51
C THR A 94 1.54 -8.30 -4.13
N SER A 95 2.71 -8.88 -3.87
CA SER A 95 3.42 -8.76 -2.60
C SER A 95 3.92 -7.33 -2.35
N PHE A 96 4.41 -7.06 -1.13
CA PHE A 96 4.70 -5.70 -0.68
C PHE A 96 5.69 -4.96 -1.60
N ILE A 97 6.91 -5.48 -1.76
CA ILE A 97 8.00 -4.82 -2.49
C ILE A 97 7.67 -4.56 -3.97
N PRO A 98 7.30 -5.55 -4.79
CA PRO A 98 7.05 -5.33 -6.22
C PRO A 98 5.77 -4.53 -6.51
N ALA A 99 4.80 -4.50 -5.59
CA ALA A 99 3.61 -3.66 -5.76
C ALA A 99 3.87 -2.18 -5.44
N VAL A 100 4.91 -1.85 -4.66
CA VAL A 100 5.18 -0.46 -4.25
C VAL A 100 5.40 0.49 -5.45
N PRO A 101 6.28 0.19 -6.42
CA PRO A 101 6.50 1.07 -7.57
C PRO A 101 5.21 1.42 -8.33
N ALA A 102 4.34 0.43 -8.57
CA ALA A 102 3.08 0.64 -9.29
C ALA A 102 2.10 1.57 -8.54
N ASN A 103 2.15 1.59 -7.20
CA ASN A 103 1.27 2.43 -6.39
C ASN A 103 1.87 3.79 -6.05
N PHE A 104 3.20 3.91 -6.02
CA PHE A 104 3.89 5.13 -5.64
C PHE A 104 4.16 6.04 -6.84
N ASN A 105 4.38 5.47 -8.02
CA ASN A 105 4.66 6.22 -9.25
C ASN A 105 3.39 6.79 -9.94
N ASN A 106 2.20 6.29 -9.58
CA ASN A 106 0.90 6.71 -10.15
C ASN A 106 0.23 7.83 -9.33
N LYS A 107 0.99 8.54 -8.49
CA LYS A 107 0.57 9.73 -7.74
C LYS A 107 1.30 10.94 -8.27
#